data_AF-A0A954GNV0-F1
#
_entry.id   AF-A0A954GNV0-F1
#
_cell.length_a   1.000
_cell.length_b   1.000
_cell.length_c   1.000
_cell.angle_alpha   90.00
_cell.angle_beta   90.00
_cell.angle_gamma   90.00
#
_symmetry.space_group_name_H-M   'P 1'
#
loop_
_entity.id
_entity.type
_entity.pdbx_description
1 polymer ?
#
loop_
_entity_poly.entity_id
_entity_poly.type
_entity_poly.pdbx_seq_one_letter_code
_entity_poly.pdbx_strand_id
1 'polypeptide(L)'
;VAVEVVGSLDENEYVFDFIALRDAAQKIVDELDHRMLLPEKHPQIQLNISEREIEATYDDRRWIFPREECIILPIVQTTAERIAEWFARQLYEIIKPAGADQLDSIQVDIEENFGQWASYKMAVGGCGERA
;
A
#
# COMPACT_ATOMS: atom_id res chain seq x y z
N VAL A 1 -9.89 1.96 -3.37
CA VAL A 1 -8.54 2.55 -3.52
C VAL A 1 -8.54 3.45 -4.73
N ALA A 2 -7.98 4.65 -4.62
CA ALA A 2 -7.70 5.52 -5.76
C ALA A 2 -6.19 5.81 -5.82
N VAL A 3 -5.68 6.02 -7.03
CA VAL A 3 -4.26 6.29 -7.28
C VAL A 3 -4.16 7.50 -8.21
N GLU A 4 -3.35 8.46 -7.82
CA GLU A 4 -2.97 9.61 -8.63
C GLU A 4 -1.45 9.62 -8.82
N VAL A 5 -0.99 9.87 -10.04
CA VAL A 5 0.42 10.10 -10.36
C VAL A 5 0.56 11.44 -11.06
N VAL A 6 1.64 12.16 -10.75
CA VAL A 6 1.98 13.45 -11.37
C VAL A 6 3.36 13.35 -11.97
N GLY A 7 3.52 13.87 -13.19
CA GLY A 7 4.78 13.90 -13.93
C GLY A 7 4.62 14.70 -15.22
N SER A 8 5.72 14.86 -15.97
CA SER A 8 5.68 15.44 -17.32
C SER A 8 5.14 14.42 -18.32
N LEU A 9 4.67 14.92 -19.48
CA LEU A 9 4.40 14.05 -20.64
C LEU A 9 5.72 13.50 -21.19
N ASP A 10 5.70 12.23 -21.58
CA ASP A 10 6.79 11.57 -22.29
C ASP A 10 6.68 11.77 -23.82
N GLU A 11 7.54 11.10 -24.59
CA GLU A 11 7.52 11.13 -26.06
C GLU A 11 6.23 10.58 -26.69
N ASN A 12 5.43 9.86 -25.91
CA ASN A 12 4.15 9.30 -26.31
C ASN A 12 2.96 10.17 -25.85
N GLU A 13 3.22 11.36 -25.31
CA GLU A 13 2.24 12.35 -24.86
C GLU A 13 1.35 11.87 -23.70
N TYR A 14 1.89 11.04 -22.80
CA TYR A 14 1.23 10.70 -21.52
C TYR A 14 2.20 10.74 -20.33
N VAL A 15 1.67 10.83 -19.11
CA VAL A 15 2.48 10.85 -17.88
C VAL A 15 2.97 9.45 -17.51
N PHE A 16 2.08 8.46 -17.60
CA PHE A 16 2.37 7.07 -17.27
C PHE A 16 1.33 6.16 -17.95
N ASP A 17 1.70 4.92 -18.26
CA ASP A 17 0.75 3.94 -18.82
C ASP A 17 -0.32 3.57 -17.78
N PHE A 18 -1.58 3.92 -18.06
CA PHE A 18 -2.71 3.61 -17.19
C PHE A 18 -2.96 2.11 -17.00
N ILE A 19 -2.63 1.27 -17.99
CA ILE A 19 -2.78 -0.18 -17.87
C ILE A 19 -1.77 -0.71 -16.86
N ALA A 20 -0.51 -0.29 -16.97
CA ALA A 20 0.53 -0.67 -16.02
C ALA A 20 0.19 -0.21 -14.59
N LEU A 21 -0.29 1.04 -14.43
CA LEU A 21 -0.66 1.59 -13.13
C LEU A 21 -1.86 0.84 -12.51
N ARG A 22 -2.91 0.59 -13.31
CA ARG A 22 -4.10 -0.16 -12.88
C ARG A 22 -3.73 -1.56 -12.46
N ASP A 23 -2.97 -2.29 -13.28
CA ASP A 23 -2.65 -3.70 -13.03
C ASP A 23 -1.75 -3.83 -11.79
N ALA A 24 -0.83 -2.90 -11.58
CA ALA A 24 -0.02 -2.83 -10.37
C ALA A 24 -0.85 -2.55 -9.11
N ALA A 25 -1.79 -1.60 -9.17
CA ALA A 25 -2.68 -1.31 -8.05
C ALA A 25 -3.61 -2.48 -7.75
N GLN A 26 -4.19 -3.11 -8.79
CA GLN A 26 -5.08 -4.27 -8.63
C GLN A 26 -4.34 -5.44 -7.99
N LYS A 27 -3.08 -5.69 -8.38
CA LYS A 27 -2.26 -6.74 -7.76
C LYS A 27 -2.15 -6.57 -6.24
N ILE A 28 -1.92 -5.35 -5.75
CA ILE A 28 -1.84 -5.08 -4.31
C ILE A 28 -3.21 -5.29 -3.66
N VAL A 29 -4.30 -4.85 -4.29
CA VAL A 29 -5.66 -5.06 -3.79
C VAL A 29 -5.98 -6.54 -3.66
N ASP A 30 -5.67 -7.34 -4.68
CA ASP A 30 -5.91 -8.79 -4.71
C ASP A 30 -5.13 -9.53 -3.62
N GLU A 31 -3.94 -9.04 -3.26
CA GLU A 31 -3.18 -9.60 -2.13
C GLU A 31 -3.92 -9.38 -0.80
N LEU A 32 -4.50 -8.19 -0.59
CA LEU A 32 -5.21 -7.82 0.64
C LEU A 32 -6.65 -8.36 0.73
N ASP A 33 -7.27 -8.65 -0.41
CA ASP A 33 -8.68 -9.00 -0.50
C ASP A 33 -9.02 -10.28 0.29
N HIS A 34 -10.14 -10.26 1.00
CA HIS A 34 -10.58 -11.36 1.88
C HIS A 34 -9.53 -11.84 2.91
N ARG A 35 -8.64 -10.94 3.38
CA ARG A 35 -7.65 -11.25 4.43
C ARG A 35 -7.86 -10.41 5.69
N MET A 36 -7.51 -11.01 6.84
CA MET A 36 -7.30 -10.28 8.09
C MET A 36 -5.95 -9.56 8.03
N LEU A 37 -5.98 -8.22 8.08
CA LEU A 37 -4.78 -7.40 8.12
C LEU A 37 -4.28 -7.29 9.56
N LEU A 38 -3.01 -7.64 9.78
CA LEU A 38 -2.37 -7.62 11.09
C LEU A 38 -1.13 -6.71 11.07
N PRO A 39 -0.99 -5.77 12.01
CA PRO A 39 0.15 -4.86 12.06
C PRO A 39 1.36 -5.51 12.74
N GLU A 40 2.47 -5.67 12.02
CA GLU A 40 3.72 -6.24 12.54
C GLU A 40 4.38 -5.34 13.59
N LYS A 41 4.25 -4.01 13.44
CA LYS A 41 5.02 -3.03 14.21
C LYS A 41 4.21 -2.37 15.32
N HIS A 42 3.02 -2.89 15.64
CA HIS A 42 2.21 -2.30 16.69
C HIS A 42 2.86 -2.52 18.07
N PRO A 43 3.05 -1.48 18.90
CA PRO A 43 3.80 -1.61 20.15
C PRO A 43 3.10 -2.48 21.22
N GLN A 44 1.78 -2.62 21.13
CA GLN A 44 0.97 -3.37 22.12
C GLN A 44 0.25 -4.59 21.56
N ILE A 45 0.26 -4.80 20.23
CA ILE A 45 -0.36 -6.00 19.63
C ILE A 45 0.79 -6.94 19.33
N GLN A 46 0.78 -8.12 19.94
CA GLN A 46 1.80 -9.13 19.69
C GLN A 46 1.24 -10.19 18.76
N LEU A 47 2.04 -10.57 17.76
CA LEU A 47 1.69 -11.63 16.82
C LEU A 47 2.56 -12.85 17.10
N ASN A 48 1.93 -13.98 17.41
CA ASN A 48 2.59 -15.28 17.44
C ASN A 48 2.22 -16.04 16.16
N ILE A 49 3.22 -16.31 15.33
CA ILE A 49 3.04 -16.84 13.97
C ILE A 49 3.47 -18.30 13.96
N SER A 50 2.54 -19.19 13.64
CA SER A 50 2.82 -20.61 13.43
C SER A 50 2.57 -21.02 11.97
N GLU A 51 2.81 -22.29 11.65
CA GLU A 51 2.51 -22.84 10.32
C GLU A 51 1.02 -22.86 9.99
N ARG A 52 0.14 -22.95 11.00
CA ARG A 52 -1.31 -23.15 10.81
C ARG A 52 -2.15 -21.93 11.15
N GLU A 53 -1.70 -21.15 12.12
CA GLU A 53 -2.48 -20.06 12.69
C GLU A 53 -1.60 -18.88 13.13
N ILE A 54 -2.22 -17.70 13.19
CA ILE A 54 -1.64 -16.51 13.81
C ILE A 54 -2.51 -16.14 15.02
N GLU A 55 -1.87 -16.05 16.19
CA GLU A 55 -2.48 -15.53 17.41
C GLU A 55 -2.08 -14.05 17.57
N ALA A 56 -3.07 -13.16 17.60
CA ALA A 56 -2.88 -11.75 17.92
C ALA A 56 -3.36 -11.49 19.36
N THR A 57 -2.52 -10.88 20.18
CA THR A 57 -2.85 -10.53 21.58
C THR A 57 -2.82 -9.03 21.81
N TYR A 58 -3.77 -8.52 22.60
CA TYR A 58 -3.81 -7.13 23.07
C TYR A 58 -4.42 -7.11 24.47
N ASP A 59 -3.63 -6.68 25.45
CA ASP A 59 -4.00 -6.73 26.87
C ASP A 59 -4.38 -8.16 27.30
N ASP A 60 -5.58 -8.38 27.84
CA ASP A 60 -6.10 -9.68 28.26
C ASP A 60 -6.83 -10.44 27.14
N ARG A 61 -6.87 -9.88 25.92
CA ARG A 61 -7.62 -10.44 24.77
C ARG A 61 -6.69 -11.12 23.79
N ARG A 62 -7.24 -12.15 23.13
CA ARG A 62 -6.59 -12.83 22.02
C ARG A 62 -7.56 -13.21 20.92
N TRP A 63 -7.05 -13.23 19.69
CA TRP A 63 -7.72 -13.70 18.50
C TRP A 63 -6.81 -14.67 17.77
N ILE A 64 -7.36 -15.77 17.25
CA ILE A 64 -6.62 -16.78 16.50
C ILE A 64 -7.27 -16.93 15.14
N PHE A 65 -6.47 -16.81 14.09
CA PHE A 65 -6.90 -16.87 12.70
C PHE A 65 -6.10 -17.94 11.95
N PRO A 66 -6.70 -18.62 10.95
CA PRO A 66 -5.93 -19.46 10.02
C PRO A 66 -4.81 -18.65 9.35
N ARG A 67 -3.63 -19.24 9.22
CA ARG A 67 -2.44 -18.57 8.69
C ARG A 67 -2.68 -18.09 7.26
N GLU A 68 -3.38 -18.88 6.46
CA GLU A 68 -3.70 -18.56 5.07
C GLU A 68 -4.70 -17.40 4.93
N GLU A 69 -5.48 -17.07 5.96
CA GLU A 69 -6.48 -15.99 5.93
C GLU A 69 -5.93 -14.63 6.39
N CYS A 70 -4.64 -14.56 6.72
CA CYS A 70 -4.02 -13.34 7.25
C CYS A 70 -2.94 -12.77 6.34
N ILE A 71 -2.83 -11.45 6.34
CA ILE A 71 -1.66 -10.72 5.88
C ILE A 71 -1.06 -9.91 7.02
N ILE A 72 0.25 -10.03 7.17
CA ILE A 72 1.03 -9.26 8.14
C ILE A 72 1.66 -8.09 7.38
N LEU A 73 1.27 -6.88 7.76
CA LEU A 73 1.76 -5.65 7.15
C LEU A 73 2.86 -5.04 8.02
N PRO A 74 3.98 -4.56 7.44
CA PRO A 74 5.08 -3.93 8.17
C PRO A 74 4.75 -2.48 8.59
N ILE A 75 3.57 -2.29 9.19
CA ILE A 75 2.99 -1.02 9.64
C ILE A 75 2.66 -1.06 11.13
N VAL A 76 2.54 0.12 11.73
CA VAL A 76 2.27 0.28 13.17
C VAL A 76 0.80 0.07 13.53
N GLN A 77 -0.11 0.29 12.58
CA GLN A 77 -1.55 0.16 12.75
C GLN A 77 -2.19 -0.06 11.38
N THR A 78 -3.30 -0.80 11.32
CA THR A 78 -4.08 -1.02 10.09
C THR A 78 -5.13 0.07 9.86
N THR A 79 -4.81 1.34 10.15
CA THR A 79 -5.71 2.45 9.79
C THR A 79 -5.59 2.79 8.31
N ALA A 80 -6.60 3.43 7.74
CA ALA A 80 -6.60 3.85 6.35
C ALA A 80 -5.37 4.70 5.98
N GLU A 81 -4.88 5.58 6.87
CA GLU A 81 -3.68 6.40 6.63
C GLU A 81 -2.42 5.56 6.48
N ARG A 82 -2.26 4.53 7.34
CA ARG A 82 -1.07 3.67 7.33
C ARG A 82 -1.10 2.66 6.20
N ILE A 83 -2.30 2.19 5.84
CA ILE A 83 -2.49 1.37 4.65
C ILE A 83 -2.20 2.19 3.39
N ALA A 84 -2.66 3.45 3.31
CA ALA A 84 -2.36 4.34 2.18
C ALA A 84 -0.85 4.56 1.99
N GLU A 85 -0.12 4.82 3.09
CA GLU A 85 1.34 4.94 3.06
C GLU A 85 2.02 3.65 2.57
N TRP A 86 1.65 2.50 3.15
CA TRP A 86 2.23 1.22 2.76
C TRP A 86 1.94 0.90 1.30
N PHE A 87 0.69 1.10 0.86
CA PHE A 87 0.24 0.85 -0.50
C PHE A 87 1.01 1.71 -1.50
N ALA A 88 1.18 3.01 -1.25
CA ALA A 88 1.94 3.90 -2.12
C ALA A 88 3.39 3.43 -2.31
N ARG A 89 4.01 2.93 -1.23
CA ARG A 89 5.38 2.36 -1.29
C ARG A 89 5.42 1.06 -2.07
N GLN A 90 4.47 0.14 -1.86
CA GLN A 90 4.40 -1.10 -2.64
C GLN A 90 4.15 -0.82 -4.13
N LEU A 91 3.23 0.09 -4.42
CA LEU A 91 2.89 0.49 -5.78
C LEU A 91 4.14 1.00 -6.51
N TYR A 92 4.86 1.95 -5.90
CA TYR A 92 6.10 2.47 -6.46
C TYR A 92 7.12 1.37 -6.79
N GLU A 93 7.37 0.43 -5.88
CA GLU A 93 8.30 -0.68 -6.16
C GLU A 93 7.85 -1.55 -7.34
N ILE A 94 6.55 -1.78 -7.50
CA ILE A 94 5.99 -2.55 -8.62
C ILE A 94 6.10 -1.78 -9.94
N ILE A 95 5.82 -0.48 -9.96
CA ILE A 95 5.81 0.34 -11.18
C ILE A 95 7.17 0.96 -11.51
N LYS A 96 8.16 0.86 -10.63
CA LYS A 96 9.51 1.39 -10.84
C LYS A 96 10.15 0.90 -12.15
N PRO A 97 10.13 -0.40 -12.50
CA PRO A 97 10.69 -0.87 -13.77
C PRO A 97 9.99 -0.29 -15.01
N ALA A 98 8.75 0.17 -14.87
CA ALA A 98 7.97 0.82 -15.93
C ALA A 98 8.17 2.35 -15.96
N GLY A 99 9.14 2.88 -15.21
CA GLY A 99 9.52 4.29 -15.29
C GLY A 99 8.99 5.18 -14.17
N ALA A 100 8.59 4.62 -13.01
CA ALA A 100 8.08 5.42 -11.90
C ALA A 100 9.05 6.51 -11.43
N ASP A 101 10.36 6.32 -11.58
CA ASP A 101 11.40 7.31 -11.25
C ASP A 101 11.26 8.64 -12.03
N GLN A 102 10.48 8.67 -13.12
CA GLN A 102 10.21 9.89 -13.91
C GLN A 102 9.02 10.70 -13.37
N LEU A 103 8.27 10.15 -12.42
CA LEU A 103 7.15 10.83 -11.78
C LEU A 103 7.67 11.87 -10.77
N ASP A 104 6.89 12.93 -10.59
CA ASP A 104 7.10 13.92 -9.54
C ASP A 104 6.48 13.45 -8.21
N SER A 105 5.34 12.77 -8.27
CA SER A 105 4.67 12.25 -7.09
C SER A 105 3.70 11.11 -7.37
N ILE A 106 3.45 10.31 -6.32
CA ILE A 106 2.42 9.27 -6.26
C ILE A 106 1.56 9.57 -5.04
N GLN A 107 0.24 9.56 -5.22
CA GLN A 107 -0.74 9.62 -4.15
C GLN A 107 -1.64 8.38 -4.20
N VAL A 108 -1.93 7.83 -3.02
CA VAL A 108 -2.88 6.75 -2.83
C VAL A 108 -3.93 7.17 -1.82
N ASP A 109 -5.18 6.94 -2.17
CA ASP A 109 -6.33 7.17 -1.30
C ASP A 109 -7.00 5.83 -0.96
N ILE A 110 -7.23 5.61 0.33
CA ILE A 110 -7.94 4.45 0.87
C ILE A 110 -9.27 4.91 1.44
N GLU A 111 -10.37 4.34 0.94
CA GLU A 111 -11.71 4.49 1.49
C GLU A 111 -11.97 3.31 2.43
N GLU A 112 -12.11 3.58 3.72
CA GLU A 112 -12.43 2.53 4.71
C GLU A 112 -13.93 2.23 4.71
N ASN A 113 -14.74 3.27 4.53
CA ASN A 113 -16.19 3.20 4.45
C ASN A 113 -16.68 4.37 3.60
N PHE A 114 -17.91 4.30 3.11
CA PHE A 114 -18.45 5.29 2.17
C PHE A 114 -18.26 6.74 2.65
N GLY A 115 -17.44 7.50 1.93
CA GLY A 115 -17.12 8.89 2.22
C GLY A 115 -16.05 9.12 3.31
N GLN A 116 -15.43 8.05 3.83
CA GLN A 116 -14.38 8.11 4.85
C GLN A 116 -13.04 7.70 4.23
N TRP A 117 -12.24 8.71 3.88
CA TRP A 117 -11.01 8.56 3.12
C TRP A 117 -9.78 8.95 3.93
N ALA A 118 -8.67 8.27 3.66
CA ALA A 118 -7.34 8.70 4.02
C ALA A 118 -6.44 8.74 2.79
N SER A 119 -5.60 9.76 2.70
CA SER A 119 -4.72 10.01 1.57
C SER A 119 -3.26 10.04 2.03
N TYR A 120 -2.38 9.40 1.27
CA TYR A 120 -0.94 9.54 1.44
C TYR A 120 -0.29 9.89 0.10
N LYS A 121 0.50 10.96 0.09
CA LYS A 121 1.26 11.43 -1.07
C LYS A 121 2.75 11.40 -0.77
N MET A 122 3.53 10.85 -1.69
CA MET A 122 4.98 10.90 -1.66
C MET A 122 5.56 11.51 -2.92
N ALA A 123 6.61 12.31 -2.76
CA ALA A 123 7.42 12.76 -3.88
C ALA A 123 8.23 11.58 -4.42
N VAL A 124 8.36 11.53 -5.74
CA VAL A 124 9.25 10.61 -6.43
C VAL A 124 10.42 11.44 -6.96
N GLY A 125 11.64 10.95 -6.74
CA GLY A 125 12.85 11.75 -6.87
C GLY A 125 13.20 12.06 -8.33
N GLY A 126 12.83 13.27 -8.77
CA GLY A 126 13.23 13.87 -10.05
C GLY A 126 13.60 15.35 -9.96
N CYS A 127 14.27 15.81 -8.89
CA CYS A 127 15.03 17.06 -8.95
C CYS A 127 16.34 16.81 -9.69
N GLY A 128 16.24 16.61 -11.01
CA GLY A 128 17.36 16.68 -11.93
C GLY A 128 17.11 17.85 -12.86
N GLU A 129 17.99 18.85 -12.82
CA GLU A 129 18.05 19.96 -13.76
C GLU A 129 17.78 19.46 -15.18
N ARG A 130 16.63 19.84 -15.76
CA ARG A 130 16.42 19.69 -17.20
C ARG A 130 17.01 20.95 -17.84
N ALA A 131 18.18 20.76 -18.46
CA ALA A 131 18.89 21.74 -19.27
C ALA A 131 18.04 22.22 -20.46
#